data_AF-X0QH90-F1
#
_entry.id   AF-X0QH90-F1
#
_cell.length_a   1.000
_cell.length_b   1.000
_cell.length_c   1.000
_cell.angle_alpha   90.00
_cell.angle_beta   90.00
_cell.angle_gamma   90.00
#
_symmetry.space_group_name_H-M   'P 1'
#
loop_
_entity.id
_entity.type
_entity.pdbx_description
1 polymer ?
#
loop_
_entity_poly.entity_id
_entity_poly.type
_entity_poly.pdbx_seq_one_letter_code
_entity_poly.pdbx_strand_id
1 'polypeptide(L)'
;MKPIVYKGKTFVSYRQAAKFIDISAMGFSKRYKKYQSGQCTLEELFSTDKHDANKKSLTYHGKTFTSYQEAAQAIGISNATFYRRLKKYHDHQITLDELFLSAHYRDYKLPPFHKKVFENETDAANYVGISLNRFSQRLKKYDKGLYTVDDLYSRNSSYLRAKNLKTIKLHYQGKTFNSYKAAYDYIGISSSAFQSRLKKYLNGEFTIEQLFRSPKHSQGKMIKYHRQTFYSYTEAASFIGISLSGFHKRLQKYASKDITLDELFQPKLPKDK
;
A
#
# COMPACT_ATOMS: atom_id res chain seq x y z
N MET A 1 -4.67 50.45 7.56
CA MET A 1 -4.26 50.73 6.16
C MET A 1 -4.00 52.23 6.07
N LYS A 2 -2.89 52.66 5.47
CA LYS A 2 -2.71 54.08 5.14
C LYS A 2 -3.74 54.47 4.06
N PRO A 3 -4.34 55.67 4.11
CA PRO A 3 -5.27 56.11 3.06
C PRO A 3 -4.62 55.95 1.67
N ILE A 4 -5.39 55.43 0.72
CA ILE A 4 -4.93 55.23 -0.66
C ILE A 4 -5.66 56.24 -1.54
N VAL A 5 -4.91 56.96 -2.37
CA VAL A 5 -5.48 57.87 -3.37
C VAL A 5 -5.43 57.17 -4.73
N TYR A 6 -6.57 57.02 -5.39
CA TYR A 6 -6.65 56.45 -6.73
C TYR A 6 -7.69 57.21 -7.55
N LYS A 7 -7.30 57.71 -8.73
CA LYS A 7 -8.13 58.54 -9.61
C LYS A 7 -8.83 59.71 -8.89
N GLY A 8 -8.08 60.42 -8.03
CA GLY A 8 -8.59 61.56 -7.26
C GLY A 8 -9.52 61.20 -6.09
N LYS A 9 -9.78 59.92 -5.84
CA LYS A 9 -10.58 59.46 -4.69
C LYS A 9 -9.68 58.92 -3.58
N THR A 10 -9.96 59.33 -2.34
CA THR A 10 -9.24 58.85 -1.15
C THR A 10 -10.04 57.76 -0.45
N PHE A 11 -9.42 56.61 -0.25
CA PHE A 11 -10.02 55.45 0.43
C PHE A 11 -9.37 55.28 1.80
N VAL A 12 -10.15 55.44 2.87
CA VAL A 12 -9.65 55.31 4.26
C VAL A 12 -9.80 53.90 4.82
N SER A 13 -10.54 53.01 4.12
CA SER A 13 -10.72 51.62 4.54
C SER A 13 -10.74 50.65 3.37
N TYR A 14 -10.40 49.39 3.65
CA TYR A 14 -10.53 48.29 2.68
C TYR A 14 -11.95 48.15 2.16
N ARG A 15 -12.97 48.40 3.00
CA ARG A 15 -14.38 48.28 2.60
C ARG A 15 -14.77 49.29 1.54
N GLN A 16 -14.32 50.54 1.68
CA GLN A 16 -14.56 51.59 0.69
C GLN A 16 -13.86 51.28 -0.63
N ALA A 17 -12.58 50.90 -0.58
CA ALA A 17 -11.82 50.58 -1.79
C ALA A 17 -12.36 49.32 -2.48
N ALA A 18 -12.75 48.29 -1.72
CA ALA A 18 -13.34 47.07 -2.24
C ALA A 18 -14.70 47.32 -2.91
N LYS A 19 -15.55 48.15 -2.30
CA LYS A 19 -16.83 48.57 -2.89
C LYS A 19 -16.65 49.34 -4.20
N PHE A 20 -15.57 50.13 -4.32
CA PHE A 20 -15.30 50.91 -5.53
C PHE A 20 -14.98 50.04 -6.76
N ILE A 21 -14.40 48.86 -6.57
CA ILE A 21 -14.07 47.92 -7.66
C ILE A 21 -14.88 46.62 -7.59
N ASP A 22 -16.01 46.65 -6.88
CA ASP A 22 -16.96 45.56 -6.70
C ASP A 22 -16.35 44.20 -6.29
N ILE A 23 -15.55 44.18 -5.22
CA ILE A 23 -15.02 42.94 -4.63
C ILE A 23 -15.27 42.87 -3.13
N SER A 24 -15.06 41.70 -2.55
CA SER A 24 -15.06 41.55 -1.09
C SER A 24 -13.90 42.31 -0.43
N ALA A 25 -14.14 42.89 0.75
CA ALA A 25 -13.11 43.57 1.54
C ALA A 25 -11.91 42.67 1.86
N MET A 26 -12.15 41.37 2.09
CA MET A 26 -11.11 40.36 2.25
C MET A 26 -10.26 40.18 0.99
N GLY A 27 -10.90 40.14 -0.18
CA GLY A 27 -10.22 40.07 -1.47
C GLY A 27 -9.36 41.31 -1.75
N PHE A 28 -9.83 42.50 -1.38
CA PHE A 28 -9.06 43.74 -1.48
C PHE A 28 -7.87 43.74 -0.53
N SER A 29 -8.06 43.33 0.74
CA SER A 29 -6.99 43.23 1.74
C SER A 29 -5.84 42.34 1.27
N LYS A 30 -6.13 41.18 0.67
CA LYS A 30 -5.11 40.29 0.08
C LYS A 30 -4.34 40.97 -1.06
N ARG A 31 -5.02 41.72 -1.94
CA ARG A 31 -4.35 42.51 -3.00
C ARG A 31 -3.48 43.62 -2.43
N TYR A 32 -3.97 44.34 -1.42
CA TYR A 32 -3.23 45.42 -0.79
C TYR A 32 -1.93 44.93 -0.13
N LYS A 33 -1.92 43.74 0.47
CA LYS A 33 -0.67 43.12 0.96
C LYS A 33 0.35 42.91 -0.16
N LYS A 34 -0.09 42.45 -1.34
CA LYS A 34 0.78 42.30 -2.52
C LYS A 34 1.33 43.64 -2.99
N TYR A 35 0.49 44.66 -3.04
CA TYR A 35 0.88 46.04 -3.36
C TYR A 35 1.95 46.56 -2.39
N GLN A 36 1.75 46.39 -1.08
CA GLN A 36 2.74 46.79 -0.07
C GLN A 36 4.08 46.05 -0.20
N SER A 37 4.06 44.80 -0.68
CA SER A 37 5.28 44.04 -0.97
C SER A 37 5.90 44.32 -2.34
N GLY A 38 5.34 45.24 -3.13
CA GLY A 38 5.80 45.55 -4.50
C GLY A 38 5.45 44.49 -5.55
N GLN A 39 4.58 43.53 -5.23
CA GLN A 39 4.17 42.45 -6.13
C GLN A 39 3.05 42.84 -7.10
N CYS A 40 2.42 44.00 -6.91
CA CYS A 40 1.46 44.54 -7.86
C CYS A 40 1.47 46.07 -7.86
N THR A 41 1.10 46.69 -8.97
CA THR A 41 1.01 48.15 -9.12
C THR A 41 -0.27 48.70 -8.49
N LEU A 42 -0.37 50.04 -8.40
CA LEU A 42 -1.57 50.71 -7.89
C LEU A 42 -2.76 50.48 -8.84
N GLU A 43 -2.51 50.47 -10.15
CA GLU A 43 -3.49 50.18 -11.20
C GLU A 43 -4.01 48.74 -11.07
N GLU A 44 -3.12 47.77 -10.86
CA GLU A 44 -3.48 46.36 -10.65
C GLU A 44 -4.27 46.13 -9.34
N LEU A 45 -3.96 46.90 -8.30
CA LEU A 45 -4.70 46.86 -7.04
C LEU A 45 -6.18 47.21 -7.26
N PHE A 46 -6.45 48.21 -8.10
CA PHE A 46 -7.78 48.71 -8.44
C PHE A 46 -8.38 48.14 -9.74
N SER A 47 -7.71 47.19 -10.41
CA SER A 47 -8.28 46.54 -11.60
C SER A 47 -9.47 45.67 -11.21
N THR A 48 -10.58 45.87 -11.92
CA THR A 48 -11.80 45.05 -11.87
C THR A 48 -11.64 43.71 -12.61
N ASP A 49 -10.51 43.52 -13.31
CA ASP A 49 -10.28 42.38 -14.22
C ASP A 49 -9.92 41.08 -13.48
N LYS A 50 -10.53 40.85 -12.30
CA LYS A 50 -10.50 39.55 -11.63
C LYS A 50 -11.08 38.43 -12.50
N HIS A 51 -11.83 38.77 -13.55
CA HIS A 51 -12.35 37.78 -14.49
C HIS A 51 -11.41 37.45 -15.64
N ASP A 52 -10.43 38.29 -15.98
CA ASP A 52 -9.56 38.03 -17.13
C ASP A 52 -8.23 37.36 -16.77
N ALA A 53 -7.76 37.49 -15.53
CA ALA A 53 -6.62 36.69 -15.08
C ALA A 53 -6.87 35.17 -15.14
N ASN A 54 -8.15 34.75 -15.15
CA ASN A 54 -8.59 33.37 -15.35
C ASN A 54 -9.21 33.09 -16.74
N LYS A 55 -9.69 34.09 -17.49
CA LYS A 55 -9.96 33.95 -18.94
C LYS A 55 -8.66 34.08 -19.71
N LYS A 56 -7.74 33.16 -19.44
CA LYS A 56 -6.61 32.96 -20.33
C LYS A 56 -7.15 32.22 -21.54
N SER A 57 -7.46 32.98 -22.59
CA SER A 57 -7.75 32.39 -23.87
C SER A 57 -6.53 31.61 -24.36
N LEU A 58 -6.77 30.52 -25.08
CA LEU A 58 -5.71 29.68 -25.60
C LEU A 58 -6.06 29.35 -27.04
N THR A 59 -5.13 29.61 -27.96
CA THR A 59 -5.31 29.27 -29.38
C THR A 59 -4.52 28.02 -29.71
N TYR A 60 -5.17 27.03 -30.33
CA TYR A 60 -4.57 25.78 -30.77
C TYR A 60 -5.17 25.37 -32.12
N HIS A 61 -4.31 25.13 -33.12
CA HIS A 61 -4.69 24.87 -34.52
C HIS A 61 -5.78 25.83 -35.06
N GLY A 62 -5.63 27.13 -34.84
CA GLY A 62 -6.58 28.15 -35.30
C GLY A 62 -7.89 28.24 -34.52
N LYS A 63 -8.12 27.36 -33.53
CA LYS A 63 -9.26 27.44 -32.62
C LYS A 63 -8.87 28.18 -31.35
N THR A 64 -9.61 29.22 -31.00
CA THR A 64 -9.42 29.97 -29.75
C THR A 64 -10.43 29.51 -28.72
N PHE A 65 -9.94 28.96 -27.61
CA PHE A 65 -10.74 28.60 -26.45
C PHE A 65 -10.87 29.81 -25.52
N THR A 66 -12.07 30.10 -25.07
CA THR A 66 -12.38 31.24 -24.19
C THR A 66 -11.94 30.98 -22.74
N SER A 67 -11.76 29.70 -22.38
CA SER A 67 -11.29 29.27 -21.08
C SER A 67 -10.54 27.94 -21.16
N TYR A 68 -9.70 27.66 -20.16
CA TYR A 68 -9.05 26.35 -20.02
C TYR A 68 -10.04 25.22 -19.76
N GLN A 69 -11.21 25.52 -19.17
CA GLN A 69 -12.26 24.52 -18.99
C GLN A 69 -12.81 24.08 -20.35
N GLU A 70 -13.04 25.02 -21.27
CA GLU A 70 -13.48 24.73 -22.64
C GLU A 70 -12.41 23.91 -23.38
N ALA A 71 -11.14 24.30 -23.26
CA ALA A 71 -10.02 23.55 -23.84
C ALA A 71 -9.93 22.11 -23.30
N ALA A 72 -10.10 21.92 -21.99
CA ALA A 72 -10.09 20.60 -21.35
C ALA A 72 -11.24 19.70 -21.82
N GLN A 73 -12.45 20.27 -21.93
CA GLN A 73 -13.62 19.56 -22.44
C GLN A 73 -13.45 19.14 -23.90
N ALA A 74 -12.87 19.99 -24.74
CA ALA A 74 -12.65 19.70 -26.16
C ALA A 74 -11.74 18.50 -26.42
N ILE A 75 -10.82 18.20 -25.49
CA ILE A 75 -9.91 17.04 -25.58
C ILE A 75 -10.31 15.89 -24.64
N GLY A 76 -11.48 15.97 -24.02
CA GLY A 76 -12.04 14.92 -23.16
C GLY A 76 -11.26 14.65 -21.88
N ILE A 77 -10.65 15.67 -21.26
CA ILE A 77 -9.93 15.52 -19.98
C ILE A 77 -10.53 16.38 -18.88
N SER A 78 -10.27 16.00 -17.62
CA SER A 78 -10.69 16.82 -16.48
C SER A 78 -9.91 18.14 -16.42
N ASN A 79 -10.57 19.20 -15.95
CA ASN A 79 -9.95 20.52 -15.80
C ASN A 79 -8.67 20.47 -14.96
N ALA A 80 -8.66 19.68 -13.87
CA ALA A 80 -7.47 19.45 -13.04
C ALA A 80 -6.30 18.81 -13.82
N THR A 81 -6.59 17.85 -14.72
CA THR A 81 -5.57 17.23 -15.57
C THR A 81 -5.01 18.24 -16.57
N PHE A 82 -5.88 19.07 -17.16
CA PHE A 82 -5.49 20.14 -18.07
C PHE A 82 -4.57 21.15 -17.37
N TYR A 83 -4.95 21.67 -16.20
CA TYR A 83 -4.09 22.59 -15.43
C TYR A 83 -2.72 21.99 -15.08
N ARG A 84 -2.66 20.70 -14.73
CA ARG A 84 -1.38 20.02 -14.47
C ARG A 84 -0.51 19.95 -15.72
N ARG A 85 -1.10 19.71 -16.90
CA ARG A 85 -0.37 19.76 -18.18
C ARG A 85 0.03 21.18 -18.54
N LEU A 86 -0.85 22.15 -18.35
CA LEU A 86 -0.59 23.56 -18.61
C LEU A 86 0.61 24.07 -17.79
N LYS A 87 0.71 23.65 -16.52
CA LYS A 87 1.89 23.95 -15.69
C LYS A 87 3.17 23.37 -16.32
N LYS A 88 3.14 22.09 -16.72
CA LYS A 88 4.29 21.46 -17.41
C LYS A 88 4.65 22.16 -18.72
N TYR A 89 3.66 22.62 -19.47
CA TYR A 89 3.86 23.38 -20.70
C TYR A 89 4.57 24.72 -20.42
N HIS A 90 4.12 25.47 -19.40
CA HIS A 90 4.78 26.70 -18.96
C HIS A 90 6.20 26.45 -18.42
N ASP A 91 6.44 25.28 -17.83
CA ASP A 91 7.76 24.84 -17.38
C ASP A 91 8.62 24.24 -18.53
N HIS A 92 8.16 24.34 -19.79
CA HIS A 92 8.80 23.79 -21.00
C HIS A 92 9.08 22.28 -20.97
N GLN A 93 8.33 21.51 -20.17
CA GLN A 93 8.46 20.05 -20.05
C GLN A 93 7.64 19.28 -21.09
N ILE A 94 6.66 19.93 -21.70
CA ILE A 94 5.81 19.37 -22.76
C ILE A 94 5.55 20.44 -23.82
N THR A 95 5.26 20.00 -25.04
CA THR A 95 4.86 20.82 -26.18
C THR A 95 3.39 21.26 -26.10
N LEU A 96 2.98 22.19 -26.97
CA LEU A 96 1.57 22.60 -27.07
C LEU A 96 0.68 21.44 -27.54
N ASP A 97 1.16 20.61 -28.48
CA ASP A 97 0.42 19.43 -28.95
C ASP A 97 0.21 18.43 -27.80
N GLU A 98 1.23 18.23 -26.95
CA GLU A 98 1.13 17.36 -25.78
C GLU A 98 0.17 17.89 -24.69
N LEU A 99 0.01 19.21 -24.58
CA LEU A 99 -1.03 19.81 -23.73
C LEU A 99 -2.42 19.36 -24.19
N PHE A 100 -2.64 19.33 -25.51
CA PHE A 100 -3.90 19.01 -26.17
C PHE A 100 -4.10 17.52 -26.51
N LEU A 101 -3.21 16.62 -26.10
CA LEU A 101 -3.41 15.18 -26.29
C LEU A 101 -4.69 14.67 -25.61
N SER A 102 -5.59 14.04 -26.34
CA SER A 102 -6.78 13.41 -25.73
C SER A 102 -6.38 12.38 -24.67
N ALA A 103 -7.14 12.29 -23.58
CA ALA A 103 -6.93 11.19 -22.64
C ALA A 103 -7.40 9.88 -23.29
N HIS A 104 -6.45 9.03 -23.66
CA HIS A 104 -6.74 7.63 -23.92
C HIS A 104 -6.88 6.92 -22.58
N TYR A 105 -8.12 6.87 -22.07
CA TYR A 105 -8.46 5.95 -21.01
C TYR A 105 -8.40 4.54 -21.60
N ARG A 106 -7.51 3.69 -21.07
CA ARG A 106 -7.53 2.28 -21.43
C ARG A 106 -8.73 1.64 -20.77
N ASP A 107 -9.62 1.10 -21.58
CA ASP A 107 -10.70 0.25 -21.11
C ASP A 107 -10.14 -1.11 -20.75
N TYR A 108 -10.05 -1.37 -19.44
CA TYR A 108 -9.60 -2.66 -18.94
C TYR A 108 -10.78 -3.63 -18.94
N LYS A 109 -10.61 -4.79 -19.58
CA LYS A 109 -11.64 -5.84 -19.57
C LYS A 109 -11.76 -6.45 -18.17
N LEU A 110 -12.97 -6.48 -17.63
CA LEU A 110 -13.27 -7.14 -16.35
C LEU A 110 -13.34 -8.66 -16.55
N PRO A 111 -12.45 -9.45 -15.93
CA PRO A 111 -12.58 -10.90 -15.99
C PRO A 111 -13.75 -11.39 -15.12
N PRO A 112 -14.46 -12.44 -15.51
CA PRO A 112 -15.51 -13.04 -14.66
C PRO A 112 -14.90 -13.63 -13.39
N PHE A 113 -15.66 -13.59 -12.29
CA PHE A 113 -15.24 -14.18 -11.01
C PHE A 113 -16.33 -15.10 -10.46
N HIS A 114 -16.02 -16.39 -10.27
CA HIS A 114 -16.99 -17.42 -9.86
C HIS A 114 -18.29 -17.42 -10.69
N LYS A 115 -18.17 -17.37 -12.02
CA LYS A 115 -19.29 -17.28 -12.99
C LYS A 115 -20.10 -15.97 -12.94
N LYS A 116 -19.73 -15.02 -12.08
CA LYS A 116 -20.33 -13.68 -12.06
C LYS A 116 -19.58 -12.76 -13.04
N VAL A 117 -20.34 -12.14 -13.94
CA VAL A 117 -19.87 -11.06 -14.82
C VAL A 117 -20.30 -9.74 -14.21
N PHE A 118 -19.43 -8.74 -14.23
CA PHE A 118 -19.72 -7.41 -13.72
C PHE A 118 -19.87 -6.44 -14.88
N GLU A 119 -20.89 -5.56 -14.82
CA GLU A 119 -21.13 -4.57 -15.86
C GLU A 119 -20.06 -3.47 -15.85
N ASN A 120 -19.58 -3.08 -14.67
CA ASN A 120 -18.62 -2.01 -14.49
C ASN A 120 -17.68 -2.23 -13.27
N GLU A 121 -16.61 -1.45 -13.20
CA GLU A 121 -15.61 -1.55 -12.13
C GLU A 121 -16.19 -1.25 -10.74
N THR A 122 -17.21 -0.40 -10.65
CA THR A 122 -17.86 -0.01 -9.39
C THR A 122 -18.57 -1.21 -8.78
N ASP A 123 -19.33 -1.96 -9.57
CA ASP A 123 -20.03 -3.17 -9.11
C ASP A 123 -19.04 -4.25 -8.65
N ALA A 124 -17.95 -4.43 -9.39
CA ALA A 124 -16.89 -5.36 -9.01
C ALA A 124 -16.20 -4.93 -7.70
N ALA A 125 -15.88 -3.64 -7.53
CA ALA A 125 -15.28 -3.09 -6.33
C ALA A 125 -16.19 -3.26 -5.10
N ASN A 126 -17.48 -2.96 -5.25
CA ASN A 126 -18.50 -3.11 -4.21
C ASN A 126 -18.67 -4.58 -3.81
N TYR A 127 -18.70 -5.50 -4.78
CA TYR A 127 -18.80 -6.94 -4.52
C TYR A 127 -17.62 -7.47 -3.68
N VAL A 128 -16.41 -7.01 -4.02
CA VAL A 128 -15.20 -7.35 -3.24
C VAL A 128 -15.21 -6.64 -1.89
N GLY A 129 -15.83 -5.46 -1.77
CA GLY A 129 -15.80 -4.64 -0.55
C GLY A 129 -14.53 -3.80 -0.44
N ILE A 130 -14.03 -3.26 -1.56
CA ILE A 130 -12.90 -2.32 -1.60
C ILE A 130 -13.27 -1.05 -2.37
N SER A 131 -12.51 0.04 -2.17
CA SER A 131 -12.74 1.27 -2.93
C SER A 131 -12.45 1.09 -4.43
N LEU A 132 -13.22 1.80 -5.27
CA LEU A 132 -13.06 1.80 -6.73
C LEU A 132 -11.60 2.05 -7.13
N ASN A 133 -10.96 3.10 -6.61
CA ASN A 133 -9.56 3.41 -6.89
C ASN A 133 -8.60 2.24 -6.61
N ARG A 134 -8.84 1.46 -5.53
CA ARG A 134 -8.03 0.27 -5.24
C ARG A 134 -8.32 -0.83 -6.26
N PHE A 135 -9.57 -1.06 -6.59
CA PHE A 135 -9.96 -2.06 -7.60
C PHE A 135 -9.35 -1.74 -8.97
N SER A 136 -9.48 -0.51 -9.46
CA SER A 136 -8.90 -0.06 -10.75
C SER A 136 -7.37 -0.24 -10.78
N GLN A 137 -6.67 0.05 -9.67
CA GLN A 137 -5.23 -0.21 -9.57
C GLN A 137 -4.89 -1.69 -9.68
N ARG A 138 -5.71 -2.58 -9.11
CA ARG A 138 -5.52 -4.03 -9.23
C ARG A 138 -5.84 -4.52 -10.62
N LEU A 139 -6.88 -4.00 -11.25
CA LEU A 139 -7.26 -4.33 -12.62
C LEU A 139 -6.14 -3.98 -13.60
N LYS A 140 -5.51 -2.82 -13.42
CA LYS A 140 -4.30 -2.43 -14.17
C LYS A 140 -3.11 -3.39 -13.96
N LYS A 141 -2.98 -4.02 -12.79
CA LYS A 141 -1.94 -5.02 -12.53
C LYS A 141 -2.30 -6.38 -13.14
N TYR A 142 -3.58 -6.74 -13.12
CA TYR A 142 -4.10 -7.93 -13.78
C TYR A 142 -3.88 -7.87 -15.29
N ASP A 143 -4.22 -6.74 -15.93
CA ASP A 143 -3.99 -6.49 -17.36
C ASP A 143 -2.52 -6.63 -17.77
N LYS A 144 -1.60 -6.32 -16.85
CA LYS A 144 -0.15 -6.49 -17.02
C LYS A 144 0.37 -7.90 -16.73
N GLY A 145 -0.51 -8.86 -16.41
CA GLY A 145 -0.16 -10.23 -16.02
C GLY A 145 0.48 -10.37 -14.63
N LEU A 146 0.48 -9.32 -13.81
CA LEU A 146 1.10 -9.35 -12.48
C LEU A 146 0.18 -9.98 -11.43
N TYR A 147 -1.13 -9.85 -11.61
CA TYR A 147 -2.16 -10.34 -10.69
C TYR A 147 -2.96 -11.45 -11.35
N THR A 148 -3.38 -12.44 -10.57
CA THR A 148 -4.38 -13.42 -11.00
C THR A 148 -5.80 -12.85 -10.83
N VAL A 149 -6.81 -13.56 -11.33
CA VAL A 149 -8.22 -13.19 -11.08
C VAL A 149 -8.52 -13.19 -9.57
N ASP A 150 -8.03 -14.18 -8.83
CA ASP A 150 -8.21 -14.22 -7.36
C ASP A 150 -7.55 -13.01 -6.66
N ASP A 151 -6.39 -12.56 -7.15
CA ASP A 151 -5.72 -11.38 -6.59
C ASP A 151 -6.54 -10.10 -6.83
N LEU A 152 -7.12 -9.95 -8.03
CA LEU A 152 -7.98 -8.84 -8.39
C LEU A 152 -9.18 -8.75 -7.42
N TYR A 153 -9.86 -9.88 -7.21
CA TYR A 153 -11.08 -9.99 -6.39
C TYR A 153 -10.81 -10.27 -4.90
N SER A 154 -9.57 -10.23 -4.44
CA SER A 154 -9.23 -10.50 -3.03
C SER A 154 -9.72 -9.40 -2.08
N ARG A 155 -10.51 -9.75 -1.06
CA ARG A 155 -10.91 -8.80 0.00
C ARG A 155 -9.71 -8.21 0.74
N ASN A 156 -8.69 -9.02 1.01
CA ASN A 156 -7.64 -8.65 1.95
C ASN A 156 -6.40 -8.08 1.26
N SER A 157 -6.18 -6.77 1.41
CA SER A 157 -4.96 -6.11 0.89
C SER A 157 -3.67 -6.63 1.54
N SER A 158 -3.75 -7.19 2.75
CA SER A 158 -2.60 -7.74 3.48
C SER A 158 -2.02 -8.97 2.78
N TYR A 159 -2.86 -9.83 2.21
CA TYR A 159 -2.41 -10.98 1.41
C TYR A 159 -1.64 -10.54 0.16
N LEU A 160 -2.17 -9.55 -0.57
CA LEU A 160 -1.51 -9.00 -1.77
C LEU A 160 -0.21 -8.27 -1.44
N ARG A 161 -0.17 -7.55 -0.30
CA ARG A 161 1.07 -6.96 0.22
C ARG A 161 2.07 -8.04 0.59
N ALA A 162 1.66 -9.11 1.25
CA ALA A 162 2.51 -10.24 1.59
C ALA A 162 3.12 -10.91 0.37
N LYS A 163 2.32 -11.11 -0.68
CA LYS A 163 2.74 -11.70 -1.95
C LYS A 163 3.82 -10.84 -2.62
N ASN A 164 3.66 -9.52 -2.60
CA ASN A 164 4.63 -8.59 -3.18
C ASN A 164 5.91 -8.44 -2.34
N LEU A 165 5.81 -8.56 -1.02
CA LEU A 165 6.93 -8.25 -0.13
C LEU A 165 7.98 -9.36 -0.02
N LYS A 166 7.67 -10.63 -0.34
CA LYS A 166 8.54 -11.83 -0.16
C LYS A 166 9.21 -12.01 1.23
N THR A 167 9.14 -11.01 2.11
CA THR A 167 9.77 -10.91 3.42
C THR A 167 8.89 -10.02 4.29
N ILE A 168 7.73 -10.52 4.74
CA ILE A 168 7.08 -9.87 5.88
C ILE A 168 7.91 -10.20 7.11
N LYS A 169 8.32 -9.15 7.84
CA LYS A 169 8.85 -9.31 9.18
C LYS A 169 7.73 -9.81 10.08
N LEU A 170 7.88 -11.02 10.62
CA LEU A 170 6.92 -11.57 11.57
C LEU A 170 7.39 -11.25 12.99
N HIS A 171 6.50 -10.78 13.83
CA HIS A 171 6.77 -10.51 15.24
C HIS A 171 6.02 -11.52 16.10
N TYR A 172 6.73 -12.27 16.94
CA TYR A 172 6.12 -13.24 17.86
C TYR A 172 6.96 -13.35 19.13
N GLN A 173 6.32 -13.20 20.31
CA GLN A 173 6.96 -13.28 21.63
C GLN A 173 8.25 -12.42 21.75
N GLY A 174 8.20 -11.17 21.29
CA GLY A 174 9.34 -10.25 21.33
C GLY A 174 10.46 -10.55 20.32
N LYS A 175 10.34 -11.63 19.52
CA LYS A 175 11.28 -11.93 18.42
C LYS A 175 10.76 -11.38 17.10
N THR A 176 11.68 -10.90 16.26
CA THR A 176 11.41 -10.44 14.90
C THR A 176 12.08 -11.37 13.89
N PHE A 177 11.29 -12.01 13.03
CA PHE A 177 11.77 -12.90 11.99
C PHE A 177 11.84 -12.14 10.67
N ASN A 178 13.05 -11.92 10.15
CA ASN A 178 13.25 -11.21 8.89
C ASN A 178 12.94 -12.05 7.64
N SER A 179 12.69 -13.35 7.81
CA SER A 179 12.29 -14.27 6.73
C SER A 179 11.33 -15.33 7.24
N TYR A 180 10.49 -15.87 6.35
CA TYR A 180 9.66 -17.02 6.69
C TYR A 180 10.49 -18.25 7.03
N LYS A 181 11.69 -18.38 6.45
CA LYS A 181 12.66 -19.43 6.82
C LYS A 181 13.03 -19.38 8.29
N ALA A 182 13.44 -18.21 8.78
CA ALA A 182 13.73 -18.04 10.20
C ALA A 182 12.53 -18.36 11.09
N ALA A 183 11.31 -18.02 10.63
CA ALA A 183 10.09 -18.29 11.38
C ALA A 183 9.73 -19.79 11.45
N TYR A 184 9.81 -20.53 10.33
CA TYR A 184 9.50 -21.96 10.33
C TYR A 184 10.60 -22.80 10.97
N ASP A 185 11.86 -22.40 10.82
CA ASP A 185 13.00 -23.02 11.53
C ASP A 185 12.82 -22.85 13.05
N TYR A 186 12.35 -21.68 13.50
CA TYR A 186 12.12 -21.40 14.92
C TYR A 186 11.03 -22.26 15.56
N ILE A 187 9.93 -22.54 14.85
CA ILE A 187 8.85 -23.40 15.38
C ILE A 187 9.01 -24.89 15.03
N GLY A 188 10.08 -25.24 14.31
CA GLY A 188 10.39 -26.63 13.95
C GLY A 188 9.38 -27.27 13.00
N ILE A 189 8.88 -26.54 11.99
CA ILE A 189 7.98 -27.11 10.96
C ILE A 189 8.55 -26.96 9.55
N SER A 190 8.09 -27.82 8.63
CA SER A 190 8.47 -27.73 7.22
C SER A 190 7.97 -26.43 6.59
N SER A 191 8.71 -25.94 5.58
CA SER A 191 8.33 -24.75 4.80
C SER A 191 6.90 -24.85 4.24
N SER A 192 6.52 -26.00 3.69
CA SER A 192 5.17 -26.25 3.16
C SER A 192 4.08 -26.16 4.23
N ALA A 193 4.31 -26.75 5.41
CA ALA A 193 3.39 -26.65 6.53
C ALA A 193 3.25 -25.20 7.03
N PHE A 194 4.36 -24.46 7.11
CA PHE A 194 4.35 -23.05 7.48
C PHE A 194 3.60 -22.20 6.46
N GLN A 195 3.86 -22.37 5.17
CA GLN A 195 3.15 -21.65 4.10
C GLN A 195 1.64 -21.90 4.16
N SER A 196 1.22 -23.13 4.43
CA SER A 196 -0.20 -23.46 4.60
C SER A 196 -0.83 -22.70 5.76
N ARG A 197 -0.13 -22.59 6.90
CA ARG A 197 -0.60 -21.80 8.06
C ARG A 197 -0.55 -20.30 7.79
N LEU A 198 0.49 -19.82 7.13
CA LEU A 198 0.66 -18.42 6.76
C LEU A 198 -0.47 -17.98 5.83
N LYS A 199 -0.89 -18.83 4.89
CA LYS A 199 -2.06 -18.58 4.03
C LYS A 199 -3.33 -18.36 4.87
N LYS A 200 -3.59 -19.25 5.84
CA LYS A 200 -4.72 -19.11 6.77
C LYS A 200 -4.62 -17.83 7.62
N TYR A 201 -3.43 -17.50 8.11
CA TYR A 201 -3.18 -16.26 8.86
C TYR A 201 -3.44 -15.01 8.01
N LEU A 202 -2.94 -14.98 6.77
CA LEU A 202 -3.16 -13.86 5.85
C LEU A 202 -4.63 -13.74 5.40
N ASN A 203 -5.38 -14.84 5.41
CA ASN A 203 -6.81 -14.85 5.19
C ASN A 203 -7.62 -14.38 6.42
N GLY A 204 -6.98 -14.23 7.58
CA GLY A 204 -7.66 -13.90 8.85
C GLY A 204 -8.28 -15.11 9.55
N GLU A 205 -8.07 -16.33 9.04
CA GLU A 205 -8.54 -17.57 9.66
C GLU A 205 -7.69 -17.97 10.89
N PHE A 206 -6.42 -17.56 10.92
CA PHE A 206 -5.49 -17.84 12.01
C PHE A 206 -5.07 -16.56 12.75
N THR A 207 -4.90 -16.66 14.07
CA THR A 207 -4.15 -15.68 14.87
C THR A 207 -2.64 -15.88 14.72
N ILE A 208 -1.82 -14.92 15.19
CA ILE A 208 -0.35 -15.05 15.16
C ILE A 208 0.12 -16.22 16.05
N GLU A 209 -0.55 -16.46 17.17
CA GLU A 209 -0.29 -17.59 18.06
C GLU A 209 -0.59 -18.92 17.37
N GLN A 210 -1.64 -18.99 16.55
CA GLN A 210 -1.98 -20.18 15.79
C GLN A 210 -1.01 -20.44 14.63
N LEU A 211 -0.49 -19.37 14.00
CA LEU A 211 0.59 -19.47 13.00
C LEU A 211 1.85 -20.10 13.62
N PHE A 212 2.25 -19.63 14.80
CA PHE A 212 3.44 -20.08 15.54
C PHE A 212 3.18 -21.27 16.48
N ARG A 213 1.99 -21.85 16.48
CA ARG A 213 1.65 -22.99 17.35
C ARG A 213 2.54 -24.19 17.02
N SER A 214 3.22 -24.77 18.00
CA SER A 214 3.98 -26.01 17.77
C SER A 214 3.08 -27.08 17.13
N PRO A 215 3.58 -27.87 16.16
CA PRO A 215 2.80 -28.91 15.54
C PRO A 215 2.22 -29.83 16.62
N LYS A 216 0.90 -30.07 16.58
CA LYS A 216 0.32 -31.18 17.33
C LYS A 216 0.85 -32.45 16.68
N HIS A 217 1.93 -33.02 17.23
CA HIS A 217 2.42 -34.29 16.75
C HIS A 217 1.31 -35.31 16.94
N SER A 218 0.74 -35.82 15.84
CA SER A 218 -0.30 -36.85 15.89
C SER A 218 0.25 -38.20 16.36
N GLN A 219 1.57 -38.35 16.47
CA GLN A 219 2.24 -39.64 16.65
C GLN A 219 3.51 -39.60 17.54
N GLY A 220 3.88 -38.48 18.17
CA GLY A 220 5.13 -38.38 18.94
C GLY A 220 4.95 -37.72 20.30
N LYS A 221 5.34 -38.41 21.37
CA LYS A 221 5.45 -37.81 22.72
C LYS A 221 6.64 -36.85 22.72
N MET A 222 6.38 -35.57 23.01
CA MET A 222 7.43 -34.60 23.32
C MET A 222 8.25 -35.11 24.51
N ILE A 223 9.57 -35.17 24.36
CA ILE A 223 10.46 -35.60 25.45
C ILE A 223 11.12 -34.36 26.05
N LYS A 224 10.93 -34.16 27.35
CA LYS A 224 11.66 -33.15 28.13
C LYS A 224 12.79 -33.84 28.89
N TYR A 225 14.00 -33.33 28.75
CA TYR A 225 15.16 -33.79 29.50
C TYR A 225 16.01 -32.59 29.94
N HIS A 226 16.24 -32.46 31.24
CA HIS A 226 16.79 -31.25 31.87
C HIS A 226 16.11 -29.96 31.35
N ARG A 227 16.90 -29.05 30.76
CA ARG A 227 16.44 -27.75 30.21
C ARG A 227 16.17 -27.81 28.70
N GLN A 228 16.14 -29.01 28.10
CA GLN A 228 15.90 -29.20 26.67
C GLN A 228 14.57 -29.92 26.41
N THR A 229 13.96 -29.58 25.29
CA THR A 229 12.71 -30.20 24.82
C THR A 229 12.94 -30.70 23.41
N PHE A 230 12.78 -32.01 23.22
CA PHE A 230 12.93 -32.66 21.94
C PHE A 230 11.55 -32.92 21.33
N TYR A 231 11.38 -32.50 20.07
CA TYR A 231 10.12 -32.62 19.34
C TYR A 231 10.06 -33.88 18.49
N SER A 232 11.17 -34.61 18.37
CA SER A 232 11.23 -35.91 17.74
C SER A 232 12.25 -36.82 18.42
N TYR A 233 12.05 -38.14 18.28
CA TYR A 233 13.03 -39.13 18.72
C TYR A 233 14.34 -39.03 17.92
N THR A 234 14.29 -38.56 16.68
CA THR A 234 15.49 -38.32 15.86
C THR A 234 16.34 -37.20 16.46
N GLU A 235 15.72 -36.09 16.87
CA GLU A 235 16.40 -34.97 17.52
C GLU A 235 17.04 -35.40 18.85
N ALA A 236 16.29 -36.14 19.67
CA ALA A 236 16.80 -36.68 20.94
C ALA A 236 17.96 -37.69 20.71
N ALA A 237 17.86 -38.54 19.69
CA ALA A 237 18.91 -39.49 19.33
C ALA A 237 20.19 -38.79 18.87
N SER A 238 20.06 -37.77 18.01
CA SER A 238 21.18 -36.95 17.55
C SER A 238 21.84 -36.19 18.70
N PHE A 239 21.06 -35.65 19.64
CA PHE A 239 21.58 -34.93 20.80
C PHE A 239 22.54 -35.78 21.65
N ILE A 240 22.26 -37.07 21.81
CA ILE A 240 23.09 -38.00 22.61
C ILE A 240 24.06 -38.83 21.76
N GLY A 241 24.17 -38.54 20.46
CA GLY A 241 25.11 -39.18 19.55
C GLY A 241 24.81 -40.66 19.26
N ILE A 242 23.53 -41.06 19.19
CA ILE A 242 23.13 -42.43 18.81
C ILE A 242 22.22 -42.46 17.58
N SER A 243 22.13 -43.63 16.94
CA SER A 243 21.16 -43.85 15.86
C SER A 243 19.73 -43.85 16.40
N LEU A 244 18.76 -43.47 15.56
CA LEU A 244 17.33 -43.52 15.89
C LEU A 244 16.90 -44.93 16.36
N SER A 245 17.42 -45.98 15.72
CA SER A 245 17.17 -47.37 16.13
C SER A 245 17.71 -47.68 17.52
N GLY A 246 18.89 -47.15 17.88
CA GLY A 246 19.47 -47.27 19.21
C GLY A 246 18.63 -46.53 20.26
N PHE A 247 18.14 -45.34 19.91
CA PHE A 247 17.26 -44.56 20.77
C PHE A 247 15.93 -45.29 21.03
N HIS A 248 15.31 -45.88 20.01
CA HIS A 248 14.10 -46.70 20.18
C HIS A 248 14.34 -47.90 21.11
N LYS A 249 15.46 -48.60 20.99
CA LYS A 249 15.81 -49.70 21.90
C LYS A 249 15.92 -49.23 23.35
N ARG A 250 16.54 -48.06 23.59
CA ARG A 250 16.59 -47.48 24.94
C ARG A 250 15.21 -47.02 25.42
N LEU A 251 14.39 -46.47 24.53
CA LEU A 251 13.03 -46.04 24.87
C LEU A 251 12.14 -47.23 25.26
N GLN A 252 12.31 -48.39 24.63
CA GLN A 252 11.67 -49.65 25.04
C GLN A 252 12.12 -50.07 26.45
N LYS A 253 13.43 -50.04 26.74
CA LYS A 253 13.97 -50.32 28.08
C LYS A 253 13.47 -49.34 29.14
N TYR A 254 13.34 -48.06 28.79
CA TYR A 254 12.80 -47.04 29.69
C TYR A 254 11.31 -47.31 29.97
N ALA A 255 10.54 -47.71 28.94
CA ALA A 255 9.13 -48.05 29.09
C ALA A 255 8.91 -49.31 29.96
N SER A 256 9.83 -50.29 29.94
CA SER A 256 9.84 -51.45 30.84
C SER A 256 10.40 -51.14 32.24
N LYS A 257 10.87 -49.91 32.49
CA LYS A 257 11.55 -49.47 33.73
C LYS A 257 12.90 -50.15 33.98
N ASP A 258 13.53 -50.72 32.95
CA ASP A 258 14.88 -51.31 33.05
C ASP A 258 15.99 -50.27 33.12
N ILE A 259 15.71 -49.05 32.65
CA ILE A 259 16.62 -47.90 32.72
C ILE A 259 15.87 -46.65 33.17
N THR A 260 16.61 -45.73 33.77
CA THR A 260 16.17 -44.39 34.16
C THR A 260 16.13 -43.42 32.97
N LEU A 261 15.55 -42.23 33.19
CA LEU A 261 15.51 -41.18 32.16
C LEU A 261 16.93 -40.66 31.83
N ASP A 262 17.83 -40.60 32.81
CA ASP A 262 19.22 -40.19 32.59
C ASP A 262 19.98 -41.22 31.74
N GLU A 263 19.75 -42.51 31.99
CA GLU A 263 20.34 -43.60 31.18
C GLU A 263 19.79 -43.64 29.75
N LEU A 264 18.52 -43.27 29.53
CA LEU A 264 17.96 -43.08 28.18
C LEU A 264 18.80 -42.05 27.39
N PHE A 265 19.20 -40.96 28.05
CA PHE A 265 19.94 -39.83 27.48
C PHE A 265 21.47 -39.90 27.63
N GLN A 266 22.02 -41.02 28.12
CA GLN A 266 23.47 -41.15 28.30
C GLN A 266 24.21 -41.14 26.94
N PRO A 267 25.20 -40.26 26.70
CA PRO A 267 25.89 -40.20 25.42
C PRO A 267 26.65 -41.50 25.12
N LYS A 268 26.81 -41.82 23.83
CA LYS A 268 27.59 -42.99 23.42
C LYS A 268 29.07 -42.73 23.73
N LEU A 269 29.63 -43.47 24.68
CA LEU A 269 31.06 -43.43 24.94
C LEU A 269 31.83 -43.86 23.67
N PRO A 270 32.90 -43.15 23.29
CA PRO A 270 33.79 -43.62 22.24
C PRO A 270 34.30 -45.01 22.63
N LYS A 271 34.27 -45.97 21.71
CA LYS A 271 35.00 -47.22 21.93
C LYS A 271 36.47 -46.87 21.90
N ASP A 272 37.19 -47.12 23.00
CA ASP A 272 38.65 -47.09 23.01
C ASP A 272 39.12 -47.96 21.84
N LYS A 273 39.80 -47.33 20.90
CA LYS A 273 40.31 -47.97 19.68
C LYS A 273 41.62 -48.66 19.94
#